data_AF-A0A4W5K1T2-F1
#
_entry.id   AF-A0A4W5K1T2-F1
#
_cell.length_a   1.000
_cell.length_b   1.000
_cell.length_c   1.000
_cell.angle_alpha   90.00
_cell.angle_beta   90.00
_cell.angle_gamma   90.00
#
_symmetry.space_group_name_H-M   'P 1'
#
loop_
_entity.id
_entity.type
_entity.pdbx_description
1 polymer ?
#
loop_
_entity_poly.entity_id
_entity_poly.type
_entity_poly.pdbx_seq_one_letter_code
_entity_poly.pdbx_strand_id
1 'polypeptide(L)'
;MPEANTMLCVSWGYIKFKRMLNRELTHLSEMSRSGNQVSEFISNTFLDKQNELELPCPMAKTRERKKRTHHQTQQGGQTQVQGTMTQISGVRKVSQTPGLQGCSVSRFGVKTDQEDLLSKDLEDINKWGLNIFRVAEHSHNRPLTCTMYTIFQERDLMKTFKIPADTFVTFMLTLEAHYHSDVEYHNSLHAADVAQSTHILLATPALDAVFTDLEILAAIFAAAIHDVDHPGVSNQFLINTNSELALMYNDESVLENHHLAVGFKLLQEDNCDIFQNLTKKQRQSLRRMVIDMVLATDMSKHMSLLADLKTMVETKKVTSSGVLLLDNYTDKIQVMRNMVHCADLSNPTKSLDLYRQWTDRIMNEFSHQGDRERERGIEISPMCDKHTASVEKSQVGFIDYIVLPLWETWADLVHPDAQDILDTLEDNRNWYQSMIPQSPSPPFCTGDGEEEGEGGGGGHKFQFELTLDDGQDEDGQIVREEGERGTEVGRSPMDQGGVNMEIHGASPT
;
A
#
# COMPACT_ATOMS: atom_id res chain seq x y z
N MET A 1 -28.12 -13.55 8.95
CA MET A 1 -27.55 -12.25 8.51
C MET A 1 -26.20 -12.01 9.18
N PRO A 2 -25.11 -12.68 8.77
CA PRO A 2 -23.78 -12.43 9.32
C PRO A 2 -23.01 -11.31 8.59
N GLU A 3 -23.25 -11.08 7.29
CA GLU A 3 -22.47 -10.13 6.47
C GLU A 3 -22.61 -8.66 6.89
N ALA A 4 -23.76 -8.26 7.46
CA ALA A 4 -23.97 -6.89 7.93
C ALA A 4 -23.19 -6.56 9.21
N ASN A 5 -22.97 -7.55 10.09
CA ASN A 5 -22.23 -7.34 11.34
C ASN A 5 -20.73 -7.22 11.12
N THR A 6 -20.18 -7.95 10.13
CA THR A 6 -18.75 -7.88 9.79
C THR A 6 -18.40 -6.54 9.16
N MET A 7 -19.22 -6.02 8.23
CA MET A 7 -18.99 -4.68 7.65
C MET A 7 -19.07 -3.56 8.68
N LEU A 8 -20.01 -3.63 9.64
CA LEU A 8 -20.11 -2.64 10.72
C LEU A 8 -18.90 -2.69 11.66
N CYS A 9 -18.37 -3.87 11.95
CA CYS A 9 -17.18 -4.04 12.79
C CYS A 9 -15.91 -3.48 12.12
N VAL A 10 -15.71 -3.74 10.82
CA VAL A 10 -14.57 -3.25 10.02
C VAL A 10 -14.60 -1.72 9.90
N SER A 11 -15.77 -1.14 9.61
CA SER A 11 -15.95 0.31 9.56
C SER A 11 -15.66 0.98 10.92
N TRP A 12 -16.11 0.39 12.02
CA TRP A 12 -15.86 0.93 13.36
C TRP A 12 -14.40 0.76 13.82
N GLY A 13 -13.77 -0.37 13.46
CA GLY A 13 -12.34 -0.62 13.69
C GLY A 13 -11.43 0.37 12.95
N TYR A 14 -11.74 0.61 11.67
CA TYR A 14 -11.07 1.64 10.86
C TYR A 14 -11.24 3.03 11.47
N ILE A 15 -12.46 3.44 11.85
CA ILE A 15 -12.71 4.76 12.46
C ILE A 15 -11.96 4.92 13.79
N LYS A 16 -11.95 3.88 14.63
CA LYS A 16 -11.24 3.90 15.92
C LYS A 16 -9.72 4.01 15.72
N PHE A 17 -9.16 3.26 14.76
CA PHE A 17 -7.73 3.32 14.45
C PHE A 17 -7.34 4.66 13.82
N LYS A 18 -8.14 5.19 12.87
CA LYS A 18 -7.96 6.52 12.28
C LYS A 18 -7.94 7.61 13.35
N ARG A 19 -8.85 7.56 14.34
CA ARG A 19 -8.85 8.49 15.49
C ARG A 19 -7.60 8.36 16.37
N MET A 20 -7.15 7.13 16.63
CA MET A 20 -5.93 6.88 17.40
C MET A 20 -4.69 7.42 16.68
N LEU A 21 -4.56 7.11 15.39
CA LEU A 21 -3.47 7.59 14.55
C LEU A 21 -3.48 9.11 14.44
N ASN A 22 -4.64 9.75 14.20
CA ASN A 22 -4.74 11.22 14.19
C ASN A 22 -4.26 11.85 15.50
N ARG A 23 -4.56 11.23 16.65
CA ARG A 23 -4.06 11.70 17.96
C ARG A 23 -2.54 11.57 18.07
N GLU A 24 -1.98 10.45 17.62
CA GLU A 24 -0.52 10.23 17.62
C GLU A 24 0.21 11.17 16.65
N LEU A 25 -0.34 11.37 15.45
CA LEU A 25 0.17 12.32 14.46
C LEU A 25 0.08 13.78 14.96
N THR A 26 -0.98 14.12 15.71
CA THR A 26 -1.10 15.44 16.36
C THR A 26 0.01 15.62 17.41
N HIS A 27 0.20 14.63 18.27
CA HIS A 27 1.28 14.66 19.25
C HIS A 27 2.66 14.76 18.60
N LEU A 28 2.93 13.97 17.55
CA LEU A 28 4.18 14.05 16.78
C LEU A 28 4.40 15.43 16.16
N SER A 29 3.33 16.05 15.64
CA SER A 29 3.36 17.39 15.05
C SER A 29 3.76 18.45 16.06
N GLU A 30 3.33 18.31 17.32
CA GLU A 30 3.64 19.25 18.41
C GLU A 30 5.07 19.09 18.95
N MET A 31 5.71 17.93 18.77
CA MET A 31 7.02 17.64 19.34
C MET A 31 8.17 18.39 18.66
N SER A 32 8.11 18.61 17.35
CA SER A 32 9.18 19.31 16.61
C SER A 32 8.74 19.71 15.19
N ARG A 33 9.46 20.64 14.56
CA ARG A 33 9.25 20.98 13.13
C ARG A 33 9.39 19.76 12.22
N SER A 34 10.38 18.90 12.48
CA SER A 34 10.53 17.63 11.74
C SER A 34 9.36 16.67 11.98
N GLY A 35 8.85 16.61 13.21
CA GLY A 35 7.67 15.80 13.55
C GLY A 35 6.41 16.31 12.85
N ASN A 36 6.25 17.62 12.72
CA ASN A 36 5.18 18.24 11.93
C ASN A 36 5.26 17.85 10.45
N GLN A 37 6.44 17.91 9.81
CA GLN A 37 6.61 17.49 8.41
C GLN A 37 6.29 16.00 8.19
N VAL A 38 6.73 15.13 9.10
CA VAL A 38 6.43 13.68 9.04
C VAL A 38 4.93 13.44 9.23
N SER A 39 4.31 14.12 10.18
CA SER A 39 2.86 14.02 10.45
C SER A 39 2.03 14.44 9.23
N GLU A 40 2.39 15.55 8.60
CA GLU A 40 1.72 16.04 7.40
C GLU A 40 1.91 15.10 6.20
N PHE A 41 3.13 14.60 6.00
CA PHE A 41 3.41 13.59 4.98
C PHE A 41 2.55 12.33 5.17
N ILE A 42 2.48 11.80 6.39
CA ILE A 42 1.69 10.60 6.68
C ILE A 42 0.20 10.86 6.41
N SER A 43 -0.33 11.98 6.89
CA SER A 43 -1.73 12.33 6.71
C SER A 43 -2.10 12.55 5.25
N ASN A 44 -1.21 13.11 4.44
CA ASN A 44 -1.48 13.38 3.03
C ASN A 44 -1.32 12.15 2.14
N THR A 45 -0.51 11.18 2.56
CA THR A 45 -0.14 10.01 1.74
C THR A 45 -0.91 8.75 2.13
N PHE A 46 -1.13 8.50 3.43
CA PHE A 46 -1.66 7.21 3.92
C PHE A 46 -3.08 7.26 4.49
N LEU A 47 -3.70 8.45 4.55
CA LEU A 47 -5.08 8.60 4.98
C LEU A 47 -5.97 8.95 3.79
N ASP A 48 -7.07 8.19 3.66
CA ASP A 48 -8.12 8.50 2.71
C ASP A 48 -8.74 9.87 3.04
N LYS A 49 -8.55 10.82 2.12
CA LYS A 49 -9.26 12.10 2.09
C LYS A 49 -10.59 11.82 1.41
N GLN A 50 -11.57 11.30 2.16
CA GLN A 50 -12.95 11.44 1.69
C GLN A 50 -13.18 12.94 1.49
N ASN A 51 -13.39 13.34 0.24
CA ASN A 51 -13.85 14.68 -0.12
C ASN A 51 -15.22 14.89 0.52
N GLU A 52 -15.26 15.26 1.79
CA GLU A 52 -16.41 15.93 2.39
C GLU A 52 -16.47 17.34 1.79
N LEU A 53 -16.90 17.40 0.53
CA LEU A 53 -17.52 18.60 0.00
C LEU A 53 -18.80 18.78 0.82
N GLU A 54 -18.72 19.54 1.90
CA GLU A 54 -19.90 20.13 2.54
C GLU A 54 -20.61 20.98 1.47
N LEU A 55 -21.57 20.37 0.79
CA LEU A 55 -22.50 21.07 -0.07
C LEU A 55 -23.41 21.91 0.84
N PRO A 56 -23.44 23.25 0.73
CA PRO A 56 -24.37 24.04 1.51
C PRO A 56 -25.79 23.64 1.12
N CYS A 57 -26.56 23.16 2.09
CA CYS A 57 -27.95 22.76 1.91
C CYS A 57 -28.77 23.89 1.28
N PRO A 58 -29.41 23.70 0.10
CA PRO A 58 -30.22 24.74 -0.49
C PRO A 58 -31.54 24.86 0.26
N MET A 59 -31.66 25.94 1.04
CA MET A 59 -32.94 26.37 1.63
C MET A 59 -34.03 26.43 0.57
N ALA A 60 -35.16 25.78 0.89
CA ALA A 60 -36.33 25.65 0.05
C ALA A 60 -36.80 27.00 -0.52
N LYS A 61 -36.86 27.10 -1.86
CA LYS A 61 -37.63 28.15 -2.54
C LYS A 61 -38.75 27.54 -3.38
N THR A 62 -39.89 28.15 -3.16
CA THR A 62 -41.25 27.85 -3.60
C THR A 62 -41.36 27.62 -5.10
N ARG A 63 -42.10 26.56 -5.45
CA ARG A 63 -42.37 26.09 -6.80
C ARG A 63 -43.44 26.99 -7.46
N GLU A 64 -43.05 27.84 -8.42
CA GLU A 64 -44.00 28.43 -9.37
C GLU A 64 -43.87 27.81 -10.77
N ARG A 65 -45.03 27.41 -11.28
CA ARG A 65 -45.24 26.64 -12.50
C ARG A 65 -45.56 27.60 -13.65
N LYS A 66 -44.72 27.68 -14.68
CA LYS A 66 -45.09 28.32 -15.96
C LYS A 66 -44.75 27.43 -17.16
N LYS A 67 -45.83 27.00 -17.82
CA LYS A 67 -45.86 26.35 -19.14
C LYS A 67 -45.15 27.21 -20.19
N ARG A 68 -44.31 26.61 -21.03
CA ARG A 68 -44.15 27.01 -22.43
C ARG A 68 -44.02 25.81 -23.36
N THR A 69 -44.65 26.01 -24.51
CA THR A 69 -45.05 25.13 -25.59
C THR A 69 -43.90 24.64 -26.47
N HIS A 70 -44.06 23.40 -26.96
CA HIS A 70 -43.35 22.79 -28.08
C HIS A 70 -43.24 23.71 -29.30
N HIS A 71 -42.05 23.80 -29.88
CA HIS A 71 -41.87 23.99 -31.33
C HIS A 71 -40.85 22.97 -31.85
N GLN A 72 -41.35 22.07 -32.68
CA GLN A 72 -40.61 21.13 -33.51
C GLN A 72 -40.06 21.89 -34.72
N THR A 73 -38.78 21.73 -35.02
CA THR A 73 -38.29 21.90 -36.39
C THR A 73 -37.29 20.79 -36.69
N GLN A 74 -37.66 19.92 -37.64
CA GLN A 74 -36.79 18.92 -38.24
C GLN A 74 -36.00 19.55 -39.39
N GLN A 75 -34.71 19.26 -39.43
CA GLN A 75 -33.83 19.12 -40.61
C GLN A 75 -32.58 18.43 -40.04
N GLY A 76 -31.98 17.38 -40.56
CA GLY A 76 -31.84 16.86 -41.92
C GLY A 76 -30.42 16.29 -41.91
N GLY A 77 -30.28 14.97 -42.04
CA GLY A 77 -29.10 14.23 -41.60
C GLY A 77 -27.78 14.56 -42.30
N GLN A 78 -26.69 14.17 -41.63
CA GLN A 78 -25.47 13.65 -42.26
C GLN A 78 -24.77 12.72 -41.26
N THR A 79 -24.58 11.48 -41.69
CA THR A 79 -23.93 10.40 -40.96
C THR A 79 -22.43 10.67 -40.93
N GLN A 80 -21.91 11.16 -39.80
CA GLN A 80 -20.48 11.09 -39.50
C GLN A 80 -20.26 9.93 -38.54
N VAL A 81 -19.52 8.93 -39.02
CA VAL A 81 -18.95 7.85 -38.22
C VAL A 81 -18.01 8.50 -37.21
N GLN A 82 -18.49 8.73 -35.99
CA GLN A 82 -17.67 9.13 -34.87
C GLN A 82 -16.75 7.97 -34.51
N GLY A 83 -15.45 8.14 -34.77
CA GLY A 83 -14.42 7.28 -34.23
C GLY A 83 -14.55 7.24 -32.71
N THR A 84 -14.58 6.04 -32.17
CA THR A 84 -14.54 5.78 -30.72
C THR A 84 -13.27 6.40 -30.14
N MET A 85 -13.41 7.34 -29.20
CA MET A 85 -12.30 7.78 -28.35
C MET A 85 -11.87 6.61 -27.46
N THR A 86 -10.95 5.79 -27.95
CA THR A 86 -10.35 4.66 -27.23
C THR A 86 -8.82 4.67 -27.33
N GLN A 87 -8.22 5.86 -27.42
CA GLN A 87 -6.77 5.99 -27.34
C GLN A 87 -6.37 6.48 -25.95
N ILE A 88 -5.74 5.60 -25.18
CA ILE A 88 -4.90 6.00 -24.05
C ILE A 88 -3.70 6.70 -24.69
N SER A 89 -3.69 8.03 -24.66
CA SER A 89 -2.55 8.85 -25.05
C SER A 89 -1.43 8.62 -24.03
N GLY A 90 -0.56 7.63 -24.25
CA GLY A 90 0.50 7.30 -23.29
C GLY A 90 1.33 6.06 -23.62
N VAL A 91 0.74 5.07 -24.31
CA VAL A 91 1.51 3.90 -24.78
C VAL A 91 2.42 4.33 -25.93
N ARG A 92 3.68 4.65 -25.60
CA ARG A 92 4.70 4.93 -26.61
C ARG A 92 4.86 3.66 -27.44
N LYS A 93 4.57 3.72 -28.75
CA LYS A 93 4.96 2.65 -29.67
C LYS A 93 6.47 2.48 -29.60
N VAL A 94 6.92 1.42 -28.92
CA VAL A 94 8.33 1.05 -28.91
C VAL A 94 8.71 0.78 -30.36
N SER A 95 9.66 1.58 -30.88
CA SER A 95 10.19 1.39 -32.21
C SER A 95 10.92 0.06 -32.23
N GLN A 96 10.32 -0.94 -32.89
CA GLN A 96 10.85 -2.28 -33.16
C GLN A 96 11.99 -2.71 -32.23
N THR A 97 11.64 -3.32 -31.10
CA THR A 97 12.54 -4.30 -30.47
C THR A 97 13.01 -5.23 -31.58
N PRO A 98 14.33 -5.47 -31.77
CA PRO A 98 14.79 -6.36 -32.82
C PRO A 98 14.10 -7.69 -32.58
N GLY A 99 13.18 -8.04 -33.49
CA GLY A 99 12.40 -9.26 -33.38
C GLY A 99 13.37 -10.41 -33.13
N LEU A 100 13.11 -11.20 -32.10
CA LEU A 100 13.77 -12.48 -31.86
C LEU A 100 13.37 -13.46 -32.98
N GLN A 101 13.67 -13.12 -34.24
CA GLN A 101 13.59 -14.05 -35.35
C GLN A 101 14.81 -14.98 -35.25
N GLY A 102 14.59 -16.15 -34.64
CA GLY A 102 15.49 -17.29 -34.75
C GLY A 102 16.59 -17.43 -33.68
N CYS A 103 16.55 -16.68 -32.57
CA CYS A 103 17.49 -16.87 -31.47
C CYS A 103 16.81 -17.69 -30.35
N SER A 104 17.45 -18.77 -29.87
CA SER A 104 16.97 -19.51 -28.70
C SER A 104 16.74 -18.53 -27.54
N VAL A 105 15.62 -18.67 -26.82
CA VAL A 105 15.36 -17.88 -25.61
C VAL A 105 16.56 -18.04 -24.68
N SER A 106 17.14 -16.92 -24.25
CA SER A 106 18.33 -16.93 -23.40
C SER A 106 18.00 -17.56 -22.04
N ARG A 107 19.02 -18.09 -21.37
CA ARG A 107 18.87 -18.84 -20.10
C ARG A 107 18.07 -18.07 -19.04
N PHE A 108 18.18 -16.74 -19.02
CA PHE A 108 17.54 -15.85 -18.04
C PHE A 108 16.51 -14.90 -18.66
N GLY A 109 16.06 -15.15 -19.90
CA GLY A 109 15.12 -14.27 -20.62
C GLY A 109 15.73 -12.95 -21.11
N VAL A 110 16.94 -12.62 -20.68
CA VAL A 110 17.74 -11.45 -21.11
C VAL A 110 19.06 -11.90 -21.74
N LYS A 111 19.64 -11.08 -22.62
CA LYS A 111 20.98 -11.31 -23.17
C LYS A 111 21.98 -10.53 -22.33
N THR A 112 23.01 -11.21 -21.83
CA THR A 112 24.10 -10.60 -21.06
C THR A 112 25.41 -11.34 -21.33
N ASP A 113 26.53 -10.63 -21.24
CA ASP A 113 27.88 -11.19 -21.22
C ASP A 113 28.33 -11.58 -19.80
N GLN A 114 27.52 -11.30 -18.78
CA GLN A 114 27.77 -11.59 -17.37
C GLN A 114 26.88 -12.74 -16.84
N GLU A 115 26.59 -13.75 -17.68
CA GLU A 115 25.69 -14.86 -17.34
C GLU A 115 26.08 -15.62 -16.05
N ASP A 116 27.38 -15.81 -15.79
CA ASP A 116 27.86 -16.52 -14.60
C ASP A 116 27.61 -15.72 -13.30
N LEU A 117 27.82 -14.40 -13.34
CA LEU A 117 27.56 -13.51 -12.20
C LEU A 117 26.05 -13.41 -11.95
N LEU A 118 25.26 -13.24 -13.02
CA LEU A 118 23.81 -13.22 -12.94
C LEU A 118 23.26 -14.55 -12.41
N SER A 119 23.80 -15.69 -12.86
CA SER A 119 23.42 -17.01 -12.34
C SER A 119 23.66 -17.11 -10.85
N LYS A 120 24.74 -16.54 -10.34
CA LYS A 120 25.10 -16.57 -8.92
C LYS A 120 24.16 -15.68 -8.08
N ASP A 121 23.84 -14.49 -8.55
CA ASP A 121 22.89 -13.62 -7.84
C ASP A 121 21.50 -14.27 -7.78
N LEU A 122 21.06 -14.93 -8.86
CA LEU A 122 19.75 -15.60 -8.93
C LEU A 122 19.65 -16.89 -8.09
N GLU A 123 20.75 -17.41 -7.53
CA GLU A 123 20.66 -18.49 -6.52
C GLU A 123 19.89 -18.04 -5.27
N ASP A 124 19.84 -16.73 -5.02
CA ASP A 124 19.11 -16.12 -3.91
C ASP A 124 17.68 -15.71 -4.28
N ILE A 125 17.14 -16.14 -5.45
CA ILE A 125 15.77 -15.78 -5.89
C ILE A 125 14.69 -16.16 -4.87
N ASN A 126 14.92 -17.23 -4.10
CA ASN A 126 14.05 -17.74 -3.04
C ASN A 126 14.43 -17.23 -1.64
N LYS A 127 15.22 -16.15 -1.52
CA LYS A 127 15.61 -15.56 -0.24
C LYS A 127 15.17 -14.11 -0.12
N TRP A 128 14.77 -13.72 1.09
CA TRP A 128 14.60 -12.31 1.43
C TRP A 128 15.96 -11.60 1.37
N GLY A 129 15.99 -10.39 0.81
CA GLY A 129 17.24 -9.64 0.68
C GLY A 129 18.11 -10.03 -0.53
N LEU A 130 17.53 -10.66 -1.57
CA LEU A 130 18.16 -10.73 -2.89
C LEU A 130 18.66 -9.32 -3.28
N ASN A 131 19.92 -9.21 -3.70
CA ASN A 131 20.47 -7.95 -4.15
C ASN A 131 20.00 -7.64 -5.58
N ILE A 132 18.81 -7.03 -5.68
CA ILE A 132 18.19 -6.70 -6.96
C ILE A 132 19.00 -5.68 -7.77
N PHE A 133 19.83 -4.84 -7.11
CA PHE A 133 20.73 -3.90 -7.78
C PHE A 133 21.81 -4.63 -8.59
N ARG A 134 22.38 -5.72 -8.05
CA ARG A 134 23.33 -6.58 -8.79
C ARG A 134 22.66 -7.31 -9.94
N VAL A 135 21.44 -7.80 -9.73
CA VAL A 135 20.64 -8.40 -10.80
C VAL A 135 20.46 -7.40 -11.95
N ALA A 136 20.18 -6.12 -11.65
CA ALA A 136 20.09 -5.07 -12.66
C ALA A 136 21.41 -4.83 -13.40
N GLU A 137 22.52 -4.73 -12.67
CA GLU A 137 23.86 -4.57 -13.26
C GLU A 137 24.18 -5.72 -14.21
N HIS A 138 24.08 -6.97 -13.74
CA HIS A 138 24.46 -8.15 -14.52
C HIS A 138 23.44 -8.55 -15.61
N SER A 139 22.25 -7.94 -15.64
CA SER A 139 21.23 -8.14 -16.67
C SER A 139 21.19 -7.04 -17.75
N HIS A 140 22.18 -6.13 -17.78
CA HIS A 140 22.17 -4.94 -18.64
C HIS A 140 20.96 -4.03 -18.40
N ASN A 141 20.69 -3.75 -17.12
CA ASN A 141 19.58 -2.94 -16.66
C ASN A 141 18.20 -3.50 -17.10
N ARG A 142 18.06 -4.84 -17.02
CA ARG A 142 16.81 -5.57 -17.26
C ARG A 142 16.38 -6.41 -16.04
N PRO A 143 16.37 -5.84 -14.82
CA PRO A 143 16.08 -6.59 -13.61
C PRO A 143 14.67 -7.20 -13.61
N LEU A 144 13.65 -6.49 -14.13
CA LEU A 144 12.27 -6.97 -14.10
C LEU A 144 12.08 -8.17 -15.01
N THR A 145 12.59 -8.10 -16.25
CA THR A 145 12.51 -9.22 -17.19
C THR A 145 13.23 -10.45 -16.64
N CYS A 146 14.45 -10.27 -16.12
CA CYS A 146 15.28 -11.36 -15.60
C CYS A 146 14.65 -12.04 -14.36
N THR A 147 14.22 -11.24 -13.39
CA THR A 147 13.60 -11.71 -12.15
C THR A 147 12.29 -12.44 -12.44
N MET A 148 11.43 -11.87 -13.28
CA MET A 148 10.15 -12.48 -13.64
C MET A 148 10.33 -13.79 -14.41
N TYR A 149 11.29 -13.84 -15.35
CA TYR A 149 11.58 -15.08 -16.08
C TYR A 149 12.06 -16.20 -15.15
N THR A 150 12.91 -15.86 -14.18
CA THR A 150 13.40 -16.80 -13.16
C THR A 150 12.26 -17.28 -12.25
N ILE A 151 11.43 -16.37 -11.75
CA ILE A 151 10.26 -16.72 -10.91
C ILE A 151 9.28 -17.63 -11.67
N PHE A 152 9.01 -17.35 -12.94
CA PHE A 152 8.09 -18.15 -13.75
C PHE A 152 8.63 -19.55 -14.07
N GLN A 153 9.96 -19.71 -14.16
CA GLN A 153 10.59 -21.04 -14.24
C GLN A 153 10.52 -21.78 -12.91
N GLU A 154 10.91 -21.11 -11.82
CA GLU A 154 10.95 -21.70 -10.47
C GLU A 154 9.57 -22.24 -10.04
N ARG A 155 8.50 -21.52 -10.38
CA ARG A 155 7.12 -21.90 -10.07
C ARG A 155 6.42 -22.71 -11.18
N ASP A 156 7.13 -23.11 -12.24
CA ASP A 156 6.60 -23.83 -13.43
C ASP A 156 5.38 -23.13 -14.10
N LEU A 157 5.21 -21.82 -13.91
CA LEU A 157 4.02 -21.07 -14.34
C LEU A 157 3.87 -21.04 -15.86
N MET A 158 5.00 -20.94 -16.59
CA MET A 158 4.98 -20.99 -18.05
C MET A 158 4.40 -22.31 -18.57
N LYS A 159 4.74 -23.43 -17.95
CA LYS A 159 4.22 -24.74 -18.35
C LYS A 159 2.78 -24.93 -17.91
N THR A 160 2.46 -24.58 -16.66
CA THR A 160 1.10 -24.67 -16.09
C THR A 160 0.08 -23.90 -16.92
N PHE A 161 0.42 -22.67 -17.34
CA PHE A 161 -0.47 -21.81 -18.11
C PHE A 161 -0.20 -21.80 -19.62
N LYS A 162 0.71 -22.67 -20.10
CA LYS A 162 1.08 -22.82 -21.50
C LYS A 162 1.50 -21.49 -22.14
N ILE A 163 2.32 -20.72 -21.43
CA ILE A 163 2.83 -19.43 -21.91
C ILE A 163 4.06 -19.71 -22.78
N PRO A 164 4.05 -19.38 -24.08
CA PRO A 164 5.24 -19.50 -24.91
C PRO A 164 6.36 -18.59 -24.36
N ALA A 165 7.58 -19.13 -24.25
CA ALA A 165 8.70 -18.40 -23.66
C ALA A 165 9.06 -17.13 -24.45
N ASP A 166 8.89 -17.15 -25.78
CA ASP A 166 9.07 -15.98 -26.63
C ASP A 166 8.01 -14.91 -26.39
N THR A 167 6.73 -15.29 -26.24
CA THR A 167 5.64 -14.37 -25.86
C THR A 167 5.91 -13.76 -24.49
N PHE A 168 6.36 -14.57 -23.52
CA PHE A 168 6.68 -14.09 -22.17
C PHE A 168 7.80 -13.04 -22.18
N VAL A 169 8.93 -13.35 -22.83
CA VAL A 169 10.05 -12.41 -22.92
C VAL A 169 9.66 -11.15 -23.70
N THR A 170 8.88 -11.28 -24.77
CA THR A 170 8.40 -10.12 -25.56
C THR A 170 7.52 -9.21 -24.69
N PHE A 171 6.57 -9.77 -23.95
CA PHE A 171 5.75 -9.01 -23.01
C PHE A 171 6.60 -8.34 -21.92
N MET A 172 7.50 -9.08 -21.27
CA MET A 172 8.29 -8.55 -20.16
C MET A 172 9.25 -7.43 -20.60
N LEU A 173 9.91 -7.57 -21.75
CA LEU A 173 10.75 -6.50 -22.31
C LEU A 173 9.93 -5.26 -22.67
N THR A 174 8.69 -5.46 -23.15
CA THR A 174 7.77 -4.36 -23.46
C THR A 174 7.29 -3.67 -22.20
N LEU A 175 6.92 -4.43 -21.16
CA LEU A 175 6.53 -3.91 -19.84
C LEU A 175 7.68 -3.12 -19.20
N GLU A 176 8.87 -3.70 -19.15
CA GLU A 176 10.05 -3.04 -18.57
C GLU A 176 10.45 -1.77 -19.33
N ALA A 177 10.22 -1.70 -20.64
CA ALA A 177 10.44 -0.48 -21.41
C ALA A 177 9.41 0.64 -21.15
N HIS A 178 8.28 0.33 -20.51
CA HIS A 178 7.29 1.32 -20.06
C HIS A 178 7.53 1.81 -18.62
N TYR A 179 8.49 1.23 -17.90
CA TYR A 179 9.04 1.85 -16.70
C TYR A 179 10.07 2.91 -17.09
N HIS A 180 9.98 4.09 -16.48
CA HIS A 180 10.79 5.24 -16.88
C HIS A 180 12.16 5.18 -16.21
N SER A 181 13.23 5.13 -17.01
CA SER A 181 14.60 5.06 -16.50
C SER A 181 15.10 6.37 -15.88
N ASP A 182 14.42 7.49 -16.15
CA ASP A 182 14.66 8.82 -15.57
C ASP A 182 13.91 9.06 -14.25
N VAL A 183 13.10 8.09 -13.80
CA VAL A 183 12.46 8.07 -12.49
C VAL A 183 13.36 7.30 -11.51
N GLU A 184 13.67 7.89 -10.35
CA GLU A 184 14.73 7.42 -9.46
C GLU A 184 14.34 6.16 -8.66
N TYR A 185 13.10 6.08 -8.20
CA TYR A 185 12.56 5.00 -7.37
C TYR A 185 11.53 4.16 -8.12
N HIS A 186 10.41 4.74 -8.58
CA HIS A 186 9.30 4.00 -9.22
C HIS A 186 9.61 3.61 -10.67
N ASN A 187 10.65 2.79 -10.85
CA ASN A 187 11.14 2.26 -12.13
C ASN A 187 11.15 0.72 -12.12
N SER A 188 11.69 0.09 -13.18
CA SER A 188 11.63 -1.37 -13.32
C SER A 188 12.43 -2.12 -12.25
N LEU A 189 13.40 -1.48 -11.60
CA LEU A 189 14.14 -2.07 -10.50
C LEU A 189 13.24 -2.28 -9.28
N HIS A 190 12.43 -1.28 -8.95
CA HIS A 190 11.48 -1.36 -7.84
C HIS A 190 10.41 -2.41 -8.14
N ALA A 191 9.86 -2.41 -9.36
CA ALA A 191 8.92 -3.45 -9.78
C ALA A 191 9.52 -4.87 -9.67
N ALA A 192 10.81 -5.04 -9.98
CA ALA A 192 11.49 -6.32 -9.81
C ALA A 192 11.64 -6.73 -8.34
N ASP A 193 11.94 -5.78 -7.45
CA ASP A 193 12.04 -6.02 -6.01
C ASP A 193 10.68 -6.39 -5.41
N VAL A 194 9.60 -5.69 -5.76
CA VAL A 194 8.24 -6.00 -5.29
C VAL A 194 7.77 -7.35 -5.82
N ALA A 195 8.04 -7.68 -7.08
CA ALA A 195 7.71 -8.98 -7.66
C ALA A 195 8.48 -10.14 -6.98
N GLN A 196 9.76 -9.96 -6.69
CA GLN A 196 10.56 -10.96 -5.97
C GLN A 196 10.14 -11.08 -4.50
N SER A 197 9.88 -9.97 -3.83
CA SER A 197 9.40 -9.94 -2.44
C SER A 197 8.03 -10.64 -2.33
N THR A 198 7.11 -10.36 -3.27
CA THR A 198 5.83 -11.07 -3.38
C THR A 198 6.03 -12.56 -3.62
N HIS A 199 6.99 -12.94 -4.47
CA HIS A 199 7.35 -14.35 -4.67
C HIS A 199 7.80 -15.02 -3.36
N ILE A 200 8.56 -14.35 -2.50
CA ILE A 200 8.96 -14.90 -1.20
C ILE A 200 7.77 -15.03 -0.25
N LEU A 201 6.92 -13.99 -0.16
CA LEU A 201 5.75 -14.00 0.73
C LEU A 201 4.71 -15.05 0.32
N LEU A 202 4.59 -15.37 -0.97
CA LEU A 202 3.78 -16.50 -1.45
C LEU A 202 4.33 -17.86 -1.03
N ALA A 203 5.61 -17.96 -0.67
CA ALA A 203 6.28 -19.19 -0.23
C ALA A 203 6.33 -19.33 1.30
N THR A 204 5.71 -18.42 2.05
CA THR A 204 5.60 -18.49 3.51
C THR A 204 4.91 -19.80 3.95
N PRO A 205 5.51 -20.60 4.85
CA PRO A 205 4.96 -21.88 5.29
C PRO A 205 3.50 -21.83 5.79
N ALA A 206 3.11 -20.79 6.52
CA ALA A 206 1.73 -20.59 6.97
C ALA A 206 0.72 -20.44 5.82
N LEU A 207 1.18 -20.16 4.59
CA LEU A 207 0.39 -19.99 3.37
C LEU A 207 0.55 -21.15 2.39
N ASP A 208 1.22 -22.24 2.80
CA ASP A 208 1.44 -23.41 1.95
C ASP A 208 0.11 -24.01 1.45
N ALA A 209 0.04 -24.27 0.14
CA ALA A 209 -1.14 -24.78 -0.56
C ALA A 209 -2.45 -23.96 -0.38
N VAL A 210 -2.40 -22.74 0.15
CA VAL A 210 -3.59 -21.88 0.34
C VAL A 210 -4.06 -21.29 -0.98
N PHE A 211 -3.11 -20.84 -1.81
CA PHE A 211 -3.38 -20.20 -3.10
C PHE A 211 -3.28 -21.18 -4.27
N THR A 212 -4.20 -21.03 -5.22
CA THR A 212 -4.15 -21.72 -6.51
C THR A 212 -3.06 -21.14 -7.41
N ASP A 213 -2.62 -21.89 -8.42
CA ASP A 213 -1.66 -21.38 -9.41
C ASP A 213 -2.14 -20.08 -10.08
N LEU A 214 -3.45 -19.90 -10.26
CA LEU A 214 -4.02 -18.69 -10.89
C LEU A 214 -3.95 -17.48 -9.95
N GLU A 215 -4.11 -17.70 -8.65
CA GLU A 215 -3.94 -16.68 -7.60
C GLU A 215 -2.47 -16.27 -7.48
N ILE A 216 -1.55 -17.25 -7.49
CA ILE A 216 -0.10 -17.03 -7.53
C ILE A 216 0.31 -16.24 -8.78
N LEU A 217 -0.17 -16.64 -9.96
CA LEU A 217 0.07 -15.93 -11.21
C LEU A 217 -0.43 -14.49 -11.14
N ALA A 218 -1.62 -14.27 -10.58
CA ALA A 218 -2.21 -12.94 -10.46
C ALA A 218 -1.40 -12.04 -9.52
N ALA A 219 -0.93 -12.56 -8.37
CA ALA A 219 -0.16 -11.77 -7.41
C ALA A 219 1.21 -11.35 -7.98
N ILE A 220 1.93 -12.27 -8.60
CA ILE A 220 3.23 -11.98 -9.23
C ILE A 220 3.05 -11.01 -10.42
N PHE A 221 2.01 -11.21 -11.23
CA PHE A 221 1.71 -10.28 -12.33
C PHE A 221 1.31 -8.90 -11.84
N ALA A 222 0.49 -8.80 -10.79
CA ALA A 222 0.10 -7.53 -10.17
C ALA A 222 1.34 -6.77 -9.68
N ALA A 223 2.22 -7.43 -8.92
CA ALA A 223 3.47 -6.85 -8.45
C ALA A 223 4.36 -6.34 -9.61
N ALA A 224 4.43 -7.06 -10.73
CA ALA A 224 5.25 -6.66 -11.87
C ALA A 224 4.71 -5.44 -12.64
N ILE A 225 3.39 -5.16 -12.57
CA ILE A 225 2.77 -4.04 -13.30
C ILE A 225 2.37 -2.88 -12.39
N HIS A 226 2.49 -3.00 -11.07
CA HIS A 226 1.79 -2.13 -10.12
C HIS A 226 2.12 -0.64 -10.28
N ASP A 227 3.28 -0.33 -10.86
CA ASP A 227 3.81 1.03 -11.08
C ASP A 227 4.18 1.34 -12.54
N VAL A 228 3.73 0.52 -13.50
CA VAL A 228 4.16 0.72 -14.90
C VAL A 228 3.73 2.11 -15.41
N ASP A 229 4.63 2.82 -16.09
CA ASP A 229 4.43 4.19 -16.59
C ASP A 229 4.26 5.26 -15.49
N HIS A 230 4.79 5.01 -14.28
CA HIS A 230 4.83 5.99 -13.19
C HIS A 230 5.68 7.23 -13.56
N PRO A 231 5.15 8.47 -13.44
CA PRO A 231 5.80 9.71 -13.90
C PRO A 231 6.79 10.35 -12.90
N GLY A 232 7.05 9.68 -11.79
CA GLY A 232 7.92 10.14 -10.70
C GLY A 232 7.32 11.27 -9.86
N VAL A 233 5.99 11.34 -9.78
CA VAL A 233 5.25 12.33 -8.99
C VAL A 233 3.97 11.69 -8.42
N SER A 234 3.54 12.15 -7.26
CA SER A 234 2.36 11.63 -6.54
C SER A 234 1.01 11.91 -7.23
N ASN A 235 -0.02 11.14 -6.86
CA ASN A 235 -1.42 11.41 -7.20
C ASN A 235 -1.82 12.87 -6.87
N GLN A 236 -1.45 13.37 -5.69
CA GLN A 236 -1.79 14.75 -5.28
C GLN A 236 -1.15 15.80 -6.20
N PHE A 237 0.09 15.59 -6.65
CA PHE A 237 0.72 16.48 -7.64
C PHE A 237 -0.05 16.48 -8.97
N LEU A 238 -0.46 15.30 -9.44
CA LEU A 238 -1.23 15.16 -10.68
C LEU A 238 -2.58 15.87 -10.61
N ILE A 239 -3.26 15.81 -9.46
CA ILE A 239 -4.52 16.50 -9.17
C ILE A 239 -4.30 18.02 -9.12
N ASN A 240 -3.34 18.48 -8.31
CA ASN A 240 -3.05 19.91 -8.13
C ASN A 240 -2.64 20.61 -9.44
N THR A 241 -2.12 19.84 -10.39
CA THR A 241 -1.68 20.35 -11.69
C THR A 241 -2.69 20.13 -12.82
N ASN A 242 -3.88 19.59 -12.52
CA ASN A 242 -4.93 19.25 -13.50
C ASN A 242 -4.39 18.42 -14.67
N SER A 243 -3.56 17.42 -14.37
CA SER A 243 -2.98 16.55 -15.39
C SER A 243 -4.06 15.78 -16.16
N GLU A 244 -3.74 15.35 -17.38
CA GLU A 244 -4.67 14.53 -18.18
C GLU A 244 -5.04 13.22 -17.48
N LEU A 245 -4.12 12.63 -16.72
CA LEU A 245 -4.38 11.42 -15.92
C LEU A 245 -5.40 11.70 -14.82
N ALA A 246 -5.22 12.79 -14.05
CA ALA A 246 -6.15 13.16 -12.99
C ALA A 246 -7.57 13.40 -13.53
N LEU A 247 -7.68 14.10 -14.65
CA LEU A 247 -8.96 14.31 -15.35
C LEU A 247 -9.59 13.01 -15.86
N MET A 248 -8.78 12.09 -16.39
CA MET A 248 -9.25 10.81 -16.91
C MET A 248 -9.76 9.87 -15.81
N TYR A 249 -9.10 9.86 -14.66
CA TYR A 249 -9.41 8.99 -13.53
C TYR A 249 -10.23 9.68 -12.43
N ASN A 250 -10.63 10.93 -12.62
CA ASN A 250 -11.50 11.70 -11.73
C ASN A 250 -10.93 11.78 -10.30
N ASP A 251 -9.62 12.06 -10.20
CA ASP A 251 -8.87 12.27 -8.95
C ASP A 251 -8.83 11.06 -7.98
N GLU A 252 -9.39 9.90 -8.34
CA GLU A 252 -9.43 8.70 -7.51
C GLU A 252 -8.43 7.64 -7.99
N SER A 253 -7.46 7.30 -7.14
CA SER A 253 -6.39 6.32 -7.41
C SER A 253 -5.83 6.46 -8.84
N VAL A 254 -5.41 7.68 -9.18
CA VAL A 254 -5.12 8.12 -10.56
C VAL A 254 -4.02 7.26 -11.18
N LEU A 255 -2.92 7.11 -10.46
CA LEU A 255 -1.76 6.32 -10.88
C LEU A 255 -2.08 4.83 -10.93
N GLU A 256 -2.72 4.28 -9.90
CA GLU A 256 -2.99 2.85 -9.79
C GLU A 256 -3.95 2.36 -10.89
N ASN A 257 -4.95 3.19 -11.25
CA ASN A 257 -5.80 2.95 -12.42
C ASN A 257 -5.01 3.01 -13.73
N HIS A 258 -4.05 3.95 -13.84
CA HIS A 258 -3.18 4.08 -15.01
C HIS A 258 -2.27 2.87 -15.18
N HIS A 259 -1.61 2.43 -14.11
CA HIS A 259 -0.73 1.25 -14.08
C HIS A 259 -1.49 0.00 -14.57
N LEU A 260 -2.72 -0.22 -14.08
CA LEU A 260 -3.60 -1.28 -14.56
C LEU A 260 -3.95 -1.13 -16.05
N ALA A 261 -4.33 0.07 -16.47
CA ALA A 261 -4.73 0.33 -17.86
C ALA A 261 -3.58 0.02 -18.83
N VAL A 262 -2.37 0.51 -18.52
CA VAL A 262 -1.15 0.26 -19.30
C VAL A 262 -0.80 -1.23 -19.26
N GLY A 263 -0.64 -1.84 -18.09
CA GLY A 263 -0.23 -3.25 -17.97
C GLY A 263 -1.13 -4.22 -18.74
N PHE A 264 -2.45 -4.03 -18.68
CA PHE A 264 -3.39 -4.82 -19.48
C PHE A 264 -3.44 -4.44 -20.96
N LYS A 265 -3.15 -3.17 -21.31
CA LYS A 265 -3.09 -2.73 -22.71
C LYS A 265 -1.89 -3.34 -23.43
N LEU A 266 -0.75 -3.49 -22.76
CA LEU A 266 0.47 -4.08 -23.34
C LEU A 266 0.28 -5.54 -23.80
N LEU A 267 -0.65 -6.28 -23.19
CA LEU A 267 -1.02 -7.63 -23.65
C LEU A 267 -1.59 -7.66 -25.08
N GLN A 268 -2.02 -6.51 -25.62
CA GLN A 268 -2.57 -6.38 -26.97
C GLN A 268 -1.51 -6.04 -28.03
N GLU A 269 -0.26 -5.81 -27.62
CA GLU A 269 0.86 -5.65 -28.55
C GLU A 269 1.22 -6.99 -29.21
N ASP A 270 1.95 -6.92 -30.32
CA ASP A 270 2.34 -8.11 -31.08
C ASP A 270 3.16 -9.07 -30.20
N ASN A 271 2.75 -10.35 -30.18
CA ASN A 271 3.36 -11.41 -29.36
C ASN A 271 3.46 -11.10 -27.85
N CYS A 272 2.52 -10.35 -27.29
CA CYS A 272 2.53 -9.96 -25.87
C CYS A 272 1.42 -10.60 -25.01
N ASP A 273 0.43 -11.30 -25.57
CA ASP A 273 -0.65 -11.92 -24.77
C ASP A 273 -0.15 -13.19 -24.06
N ILE A 274 0.50 -13.01 -22.90
CA ILE A 274 0.93 -14.10 -22.02
C ILE A 274 -0.24 -14.90 -21.41
N PHE A 275 -1.47 -14.40 -21.55
CA PHE A 275 -2.70 -15.05 -21.08
C PHE A 275 -3.53 -15.65 -22.22
N GLN A 276 -2.98 -15.73 -23.43
CA GLN A 276 -3.68 -16.22 -24.63
C GLN A 276 -4.28 -17.63 -24.46
N ASN A 277 -3.62 -18.49 -23.69
CA ASN A 277 -4.02 -19.89 -23.49
C ASN A 277 -4.88 -20.12 -22.22
N LEU A 278 -5.19 -19.06 -21.46
CA LEU A 278 -6.13 -19.14 -20.36
C LEU A 278 -7.58 -19.22 -20.88
N THR A 279 -8.42 -19.99 -20.19
CA THR A 279 -9.86 -19.98 -20.46
C THR A 279 -10.45 -18.59 -20.16
N LYS A 280 -11.60 -18.28 -20.78
CA LYS A 280 -12.31 -17.00 -20.52
C LYS A 280 -12.59 -16.77 -19.03
N LYS A 281 -12.98 -17.82 -18.29
CA LYS A 281 -13.23 -17.75 -16.85
C LYS A 281 -11.94 -17.43 -16.08
N GLN A 282 -10.83 -18.09 -16.41
CA GLN A 282 -9.53 -17.80 -15.79
C GLN A 282 -9.07 -16.37 -16.07
N ARG A 283 -9.20 -15.87 -17.31
CA ARG A 283 -8.86 -14.47 -17.64
C ARG A 283 -9.70 -13.47 -16.85
N GLN A 284 -11.00 -13.73 -16.69
CA GLN A 284 -11.89 -12.89 -15.89
C GLN A 284 -11.52 -12.88 -14.41
N SER A 285 -11.24 -14.07 -13.83
CA SER A 285 -10.81 -14.19 -12.44
C SER A 285 -9.44 -13.54 -12.20
N LEU A 286 -8.45 -13.81 -13.04
CA LEU A 286 -7.13 -13.19 -12.98
C LEU A 286 -7.24 -11.67 -13.07
N ARG A 287 -7.99 -11.16 -14.05
CA ARG A 287 -8.18 -9.70 -14.21
C ARG A 287 -8.80 -9.07 -12.97
N ARG A 288 -9.81 -9.71 -12.36
CA ARG A 288 -10.42 -9.19 -11.13
C ARG A 288 -9.40 -9.11 -9.99
N MET A 289 -8.66 -10.20 -9.74
CA MET A 289 -7.68 -10.25 -8.66
C MET A 289 -6.56 -9.22 -8.86
N VAL A 290 -6.04 -9.09 -10.07
CA VAL A 290 -4.98 -8.12 -10.38
C VAL A 290 -5.47 -6.68 -10.17
N ILE A 291 -6.70 -6.36 -10.59
CA ILE A 291 -7.30 -5.04 -10.34
C ILE A 291 -7.42 -4.78 -8.84
N ASP A 292 -7.96 -5.75 -8.08
CA ASP A 292 -8.13 -5.64 -6.64
C ASP A 292 -6.78 -5.44 -5.92
N MET A 293 -5.69 -6.06 -6.40
CA MET A 293 -4.35 -5.96 -5.83
C MET A 293 -3.63 -4.65 -6.17
N VAL A 294 -3.63 -4.20 -7.44
CA VAL A 294 -2.94 -2.96 -7.81
C VAL A 294 -3.68 -1.73 -7.27
N LEU A 295 -5.02 -1.72 -7.23
CA LEU A 295 -5.73 -0.61 -6.57
C LEU A 295 -5.46 -0.56 -5.05
N ALA A 296 -5.04 -1.67 -4.45
CA ALA A 296 -4.68 -1.72 -3.05
C ALA A 296 -3.27 -1.18 -2.77
N THR A 297 -2.44 -0.91 -3.79
CA THR A 297 -1.15 -0.22 -3.61
C THR A 297 -1.29 1.30 -3.56
N ASP A 298 -2.51 1.85 -3.72
CA ASP A 298 -2.77 3.24 -3.41
C ASP A 298 -2.54 3.45 -1.90
N MET A 299 -1.50 4.22 -1.57
CA MET A 299 -1.07 4.43 -0.20
C MET A 299 -2.17 5.04 0.68
N SER A 300 -3.11 5.80 0.12
CA SER A 300 -4.26 6.36 0.86
C SER A 300 -5.18 5.29 1.45
N LYS A 301 -5.13 4.06 0.90
CA LYS A 301 -5.90 2.90 1.35
C LYS A 301 -5.19 2.07 2.40
N HIS A 302 -3.94 2.39 2.77
CA HIS A 302 -3.13 1.65 3.74
C HIS A 302 -3.90 1.35 5.04
N MET A 303 -4.56 2.36 5.62
CA MET A 303 -5.24 2.18 6.91
C MET A 303 -6.44 1.23 6.82
N SER A 304 -7.12 1.21 5.67
CA SER A 304 -8.21 0.27 5.42
C SER A 304 -7.67 -1.16 5.29
N LEU A 305 -6.56 -1.35 4.56
CA LEU A 305 -5.89 -2.65 4.43
C LEU A 305 -5.39 -3.18 5.77
N LEU A 306 -4.81 -2.31 6.61
CA LEU A 306 -4.33 -2.68 7.94
C LEU A 306 -5.47 -3.06 8.88
N ALA A 307 -6.58 -2.33 8.86
CA ALA A 307 -7.76 -2.64 9.68
C ALA A 307 -8.38 -3.99 9.27
N ASP A 308 -8.49 -4.22 7.96
CA ASP A 308 -8.86 -5.50 7.38
C ASP A 308 -7.91 -6.61 7.88
N LEU A 309 -6.59 -6.44 7.76
CA LEU A 309 -5.60 -7.44 8.15
C LEU A 309 -5.68 -7.77 9.65
N LYS A 310 -5.83 -6.77 10.52
CA LYS A 310 -6.01 -6.96 11.98
C LYS A 310 -7.24 -7.80 12.30
N THR A 311 -8.36 -7.50 11.65
CA THR A 311 -9.61 -8.28 11.80
C THR A 311 -9.41 -9.74 11.38
N MET A 312 -8.60 -9.96 10.33
CA MET A 312 -8.26 -11.30 9.88
C MET A 312 -7.38 -12.05 10.89
N VAL A 313 -6.39 -11.38 11.49
CA VAL A 313 -5.57 -11.96 12.56
C VAL A 313 -6.43 -12.41 13.75
N GLU A 314 -7.37 -11.56 14.18
CA GLU A 314 -8.28 -11.86 15.30
C GLU A 314 -9.20 -13.06 15.03
N THR A 315 -9.55 -13.28 13.77
CA THR A 315 -10.50 -14.33 13.34
C THR A 315 -9.84 -15.51 12.64
N LYS A 316 -8.49 -15.54 12.60
CA LYS A 316 -7.75 -16.52 11.81
C LYS A 316 -8.03 -17.94 12.28
N LYS A 317 -8.25 -18.82 11.31
CA LYS A 317 -8.36 -20.26 11.54
C LYS A 317 -7.12 -20.92 10.99
N VAL A 318 -6.53 -21.80 11.79
CA VAL A 318 -5.31 -22.51 11.44
C VAL A 318 -5.60 -24.00 11.47
N THR A 319 -5.10 -24.74 10.48
CA THR A 319 -5.19 -26.20 10.45
C THR A 319 -4.29 -26.81 11.54
N SER A 320 -4.42 -28.12 11.77
CA SER A 320 -3.50 -28.83 12.69
C SER A 320 -2.04 -28.81 12.23
N SER A 321 -1.76 -28.47 10.96
CA SER A 321 -0.41 -28.36 10.41
C SER A 321 0.17 -26.94 10.46
N GLY A 322 -0.54 -25.98 11.07
CA GLY A 322 -0.06 -24.59 11.16
C GLY A 322 -0.38 -23.72 9.94
N VAL A 323 -1.14 -24.23 8.97
CA VAL A 323 -1.48 -23.51 7.72
C VAL A 323 -2.76 -22.71 7.90
N LEU A 324 -2.80 -21.48 7.38
CA LEU A 324 -3.96 -20.60 7.39
C LEU A 324 -5.08 -21.15 6.51
N LEU A 325 -6.30 -21.11 7.05
CA LEU A 325 -7.48 -21.59 6.36
C LEU A 325 -8.31 -20.40 5.86
N LEU A 326 -8.24 -20.18 4.55
CA LEU A 326 -8.97 -19.11 3.85
C LEU A 326 -10.10 -19.73 2.99
N ASP A 327 -11.32 -19.66 3.50
CA ASP A 327 -12.47 -20.42 2.98
C ASP A 327 -13.06 -19.85 1.69
N ASN A 328 -12.92 -18.54 1.47
CA ASN A 328 -13.63 -17.83 0.43
C ASN A 328 -12.73 -16.82 -0.32
N TYR A 329 -13.24 -16.30 -1.44
CA TYR A 329 -12.52 -15.34 -2.26
C TYR A 329 -12.15 -14.06 -1.50
N THR A 330 -13.04 -13.55 -0.65
CA THR A 330 -12.86 -12.30 0.09
C THR A 330 -11.67 -12.40 1.03
N ASP A 331 -11.57 -13.50 1.78
CA ASP A 331 -10.45 -13.73 2.70
C ASP A 331 -9.14 -13.85 1.90
N LYS A 332 -9.15 -14.62 0.81
CA LYS A 332 -7.96 -14.80 -0.05
C LYS A 332 -7.49 -13.49 -0.68
N ILE A 333 -8.39 -12.70 -1.27
CA ILE A 333 -8.01 -11.44 -1.92
C ILE A 333 -7.55 -10.41 -0.89
N GLN A 334 -8.08 -10.43 0.33
CA GLN A 334 -7.62 -9.58 1.42
C GLN A 334 -6.18 -9.91 1.86
N VAL A 335 -5.81 -11.18 1.95
CA VAL A 335 -4.41 -11.58 2.18
C VAL A 335 -3.53 -11.18 0.99
N MET A 336 -3.95 -11.46 -0.24
CA MET A 336 -3.14 -11.15 -1.43
C MET A 336 -2.92 -9.64 -1.63
N ARG A 337 -3.93 -8.80 -1.38
CA ARG A 337 -3.78 -7.33 -1.39
C ARG A 337 -2.76 -6.87 -0.36
N ASN A 338 -2.88 -7.34 0.89
CA ASN A 338 -1.92 -7.02 1.94
C ASN A 338 -0.51 -7.56 1.64
N MET A 339 -0.40 -8.72 1.00
CA MET A 339 0.89 -9.31 0.62
C MET A 339 1.64 -8.44 -0.39
N VAL A 340 0.97 -8.00 -1.46
CA VAL A 340 1.58 -7.09 -2.45
C VAL A 340 1.90 -5.73 -1.81
N HIS A 341 1.03 -5.22 -0.94
CA HIS A 341 1.28 -3.98 -0.20
C HIS A 341 2.46 -4.09 0.78
N CYS A 342 2.62 -5.24 1.46
CA CYS A 342 3.80 -5.51 2.29
C CYS A 342 5.07 -5.58 1.43
N ALA A 343 5.00 -6.23 0.26
CA ALA A 343 6.11 -6.30 -0.68
C ALA A 343 6.55 -4.91 -1.19
N ASP A 344 5.59 -4.03 -1.45
CA ASP A 344 5.82 -2.63 -1.83
C ASP A 344 6.48 -1.84 -0.68
N LEU A 345 5.95 -1.99 0.54
CA LEU A 345 6.51 -1.39 1.76
C LEU A 345 7.60 -2.26 2.43
N SER A 346 8.36 -3.01 1.63
CA SER A 346 9.34 -3.97 2.16
C SER A 346 10.75 -3.40 2.36
N ASN A 347 11.10 -2.28 1.72
CA ASN A 347 12.49 -1.77 1.73
C ASN A 347 13.10 -1.65 3.14
N PRO A 348 12.38 -1.12 4.16
CA PRO A 348 12.94 -0.98 5.50
C PRO A 348 13.20 -2.30 6.23
N THR A 349 12.71 -3.41 5.70
CA THR A 349 12.90 -4.76 6.25
C THR A 349 14.00 -5.55 5.53
N LYS A 350 14.59 -4.97 4.47
CA LYS A 350 15.73 -5.55 3.75
C LYS A 350 17.01 -5.26 4.53
N SER A 351 18.13 -5.91 4.18
CA SER A 351 19.42 -5.57 4.79
C SER A 351 19.73 -4.07 4.64
N LEU A 352 20.41 -3.50 5.64
CA LEU A 352 20.67 -2.06 5.71
C LEU A 352 21.29 -1.49 4.42
N ASP A 353 22.19 -2.24 3.77
CA ASP A 353 22.83 -1.81 2.52
C ASP A 353 21.84 -1.67 1.35
N LEU A 354 20.82 -2.54 1.28
CA LEU A 354 19.75 -2.43 0.29
C LEU A 354 18.80 -1.30 0.66
N TYR A 355 18.39 -1.24 1.93
CA TYR A 355 17.45 -0.23 2.40
C TYR A 355 17.98 1.19 2.18
N ARG A 356 19.25 1.45 2.49
CA ARG A 356 19.86 2.78 2.26
C ARG A 356 19.83 3.21 0.80
N GLN A 357 20.10 2.29 -0.14
CA GLN A 357 20.01 2.59 -1.57
C GLN A 357 18.57 2.93 -1.99
N TRP A 358 17.58 2.26 -1.42
CA TRP A 358 16.17 2.59 -1.64
C TRP A 358 15.78 3.93 -1.04
N THR A 359 16.24 4.24 0.17
CA THR A 359 16.02 5.55 0.81
C THR A 359 16.61 6.68 -0.04
N ASP A 360 17.84 6.53 -0.55
CA ASP A 360 18.47 7.55 -1.41
C ASP A 360 17.63 7.78 -2.68
N ARG A 361 17.14 6.70 -3.31
CA ARG A 361 16.30 6.79 -4.52
C ARG A 361 14.97 7.49 -4.29
N ILE A 362 14.22 7.11 -3.24
CA ILE A 362 12.93 7.74 -2.98
C ILE A 362 13.09 9.21 -2.59
N MET A 363 14.15 9.55 -1.82
CA MET A 363 14.44 10.95 -1.47
C MET A 363 14.86 11.79 -2.68
N ASN A 364 15.60 11.21 -3.63
CA ASN A 364 15.91 11.88 -4.90
C ASN A 364 14.64 12.11 -5.74
N GLU A 365 13.74 11.14 -5.79
CA GLU A 365 12.46 11.29 -6.50
C GLU A 365 11.57 12.38 -5.88
N PHE A 366 11.42 12.38 -4.55
CA PHE A 366 10.70 13.43 -3.83
C PHE A 366 11.34 14.80 -4.07
N SER A 367 12.67 14.88 -4.09
CA SER A 367 13.38 16.12 -4.42
C SER A 367 13.09 16.60 -5.85
N HIS A 368 13.00 15.69 -6.82
CA HIS A 368 12.61 16.03 -8.18
C HIS A 368 11.16 16.52 -8.27
N GLN A 369 10.22 15.92 -7.53
CA GLN A 369 8.86 16.46 -7.43
C GLN A 369 8.86 17.87 -6.83
N GLY A 370 9.59 18.09 -5.72
CA GLY A 370 9.67 19.39 -5.06
C GLY A 370 10.29 20.48 -5.94
N ASP A 371 11.27 20.13 -6.77
CA ASP A 371 11.83 21.04 -7.78
C ASP A 371 10.75 21.42 -8.83
N ARG A 372 9.94 20.46 -9.31
CA ARG A 372 8.81 20.72 -10.23
C ARG A 372 7.70 21.58 -9.59
N GLU A 373 7.39 21.35 -8.31
CA GLU A 373 6.42 22.15 -7.55
C GLU A 373 6.90 23.60 -7.42
N ARG A 374 8.18 23.78 -7.07
CA ARG A 374 8.83 25.10 -6.96
C ARG A 374 8.80 25.86 -8.30
N GLU A 375 9.12 25.19 -9.40
CA GLU A 375 9.07 25.78 -10.75
C GLU A 375 7.67 26.24 -11.16
N ARG A 376 6.63 25.53 -10.69
CA ARG A 376 5.22 25.86 -10.97
C ARG A 376 4.63 26.87 -9.98
N GLY A 377 5.38 27.27 -8.95
CA GLY A 377 4.89 28.16 -7.90
C GLY A 377 3.79 27.55 -7.04
N ILE A 378 3.77 26.22 -6.91
CA ILE A 378 2.88 25.49 -6.01
C ILE A 378 3.61 25.26 -4.68
N GLU A 379 2.88 25.15 -3.58
CA GLU A 379 3.44 24.77 -2.29
C GLU A 379 4.18 23.43 -2.41
N ILE A 380 5.42 23.38 -1.89
CA ILE A 380 6.25 22.19 -1.96
C ILE A 380 5.70 21.17 -0.96
N SER A 381 5.41 19.97 -1.45
CA SER A 381 4.87 18.89 -0.63
C SER A 381 5.80 18.53 0.53
N PRO A 382 5.26 18.07 1.66
CA PRO A 382 6.07 17.53 2.74
C PRO A 382 7.08 16.50 2.22
N MET A 383 8.29 16.50 2.78
CA MET A 383 9.42 15.66 2.36
C MET A 383 10.02 15.94 0.97
N CYS A 384 9.41 16.78 0.13
CA CYS A 384 9.89 17.05 -1.22
C CYS A 384 10.90 18.22 -1.31
N ASP A 385 11.06 19.02 -0.25
CA ASP A 385 12.07 20.07 -0.20
C ASP A 385 13.42 19.57 0.33
N LYS A 386 14.37 19.33 -0.59
CA LYS A 386 15.74 18.89 -0.30
C LYS A 386 16.53 19.80 0.66
N HIS A 387 16.11 21.05 0.85
CA HIS A 387 16.78 21.99 1.76
C HIS A 387 16.27 21.89 3.20
N THR A 388 15.11 21.27 3.43
CA THR A 388 14.48 21.19 4.76
C THR A 388 14.15 19.76 5.20
N ALA A 389 14.19 18.79 4.29
CA ALA A 389 13.93 17.38 4.60
C ALA A 389 14.97 16.82 5.60
N SER A 390 14.48 16.15 6.65
CA SER A 390 15.31 15.39 7.58
C SER A 390 15.13 13.91 7.29
N VAL A 391 16.01 13.34 6.45
CA VAL A 391 15.89 11.96 5.95
C VAL A 391 15.77 10.96 7.12
N GLU A 392 16.69 11.01 8.08
CA GLU A 392 16.77 10.02 9.15
C GLU A 392 15.54 10.04 10.05
N LYS A 393 15.07 11.22 10.45
CA LYS A 393 13.85 11.37 11.25
C LYS A 393 12.62 10.88 10.50
N SER A 394 12.56 11.13 9.20
CA SER A 394 11.45 10.70 8.38
C SER A 394 11.44 9.19 8.13
N GLN A 395 12.61 8.55 8.01
CA GLN A 395 12.68 7.08 7.97
C GLN A 395 12.23 6.47 9.30
N VAL A 396 12.65 7.02 10.45
CA VAL A 396 12.16 6.56 11.76
C VAL A 396 10.64 6.70 11.87
N GLY A 397 10.10 7.87 11.54
CA GLY A 397 8.65 8.09 11.58
C GLY A 397 7.88 7.21 10.60
N PHE A 398 8.38 7.03 9.38
CA PHE A 398 7.79 6.12 8.41
C PHE A 398 7.75 4.67 8.94
N ILE A 399 8.83 4.20 9.57
CA ILE A 399 8.82 2.88 10.19
C ILE A 399 7.81 2.81 11.33
N ASP A 400 7.89 3.72 12.31
CA ASP A 400 7.07 3.66 13.52
C ASP A 400 5.57 3.74 13.24
N TYR A 401 5.15 4.55 12.26
CA TYR A 401 3.73 4.83 12.02
C TYR A 401 3.10 4.03 10.87
N ILE A 402 3.90 3.53 9.92
CA ILE A 402 3.39 2.87 8.70
C ILE A 402 3.92 1.43 8.58
N VAL A 403 5.24 1.27 8.53
CA VAL A 403 5.84 -0.01 8.14
C VAL A 403 5.79 -1.03 9.27
N LEU A 404 6.16 -0.63 10.49
CA LEU A 404 6.15 -1.53 11.65
C LEU A 404 4.74 -2.03 11.97
N PRO A 405 3.68 -1.19 12.09
CA PRO A 405 2.33 -1.69 12.36
C PRO A 405 1.81 -2.68 11.30
N LEU A 406 2.18 -2.46 10.03
CA LEU A 406 1.83 -3.36 8.93
C LEU A 406 2.55 -4.71 9.06
N TRP A 407 3.87 -4.68 9.20
CA TRP A 407 4.67 -5.91 9.26
C TRP A 407 4.47 -6.69 10.55
N GLU A 408 4.20 -6.04 11.69
CA GLU A 408 3.80 -6.72 12.93
C GLU A 408 2.49 -7.47 12.73
N THR A 409 1.49 -6.82 12.13
CA THR A 409 0.20 -7.47 11.85
C THR A 409 0.34 -8.62 10.84
N TRP A 410 1.20 -8.45 9.82
CA TRP A 410 1.52 -9.52 8.88
C TRP A 410 2.20 -10.69 9.59
N ALA A 411 3.21 -10.42 10.42
CA ALA A 411 3.92 -11.44 11.19
C ALA A 411 2.99 -12.19 12.16
N ASP A 412 2.05 -11.49 12.80
CA ASP A 412 1.02 -12.12 13.62
C ASP A 412 0.13 -13.06 12.78
N LEU A 413 -0.20 -12.69 11.54
CA LEU A 413 -0.98 -13.55 10.65
C LEU A 413 -0.23 -14.85 10.33
N VAL A 414 1.03 -14.74 9.92
CA VAL A 414 1.87 -15.86 9.43
C VAL A 414 2.88 -16.40 10.46
N HIS A 415 2.67 -16.12 11.75
CA HIS A 415 3.61 -16.49 12.80
C HIS A 415 3.97 -17.99 12.75
N PRO A 416 5.27 -18.37 12.84
CA PRO A 416 6.43 -17.53 13.20
C PRO A 416 7.24 -16.99 12.00
N ASP A 417 6.73 -17.11 10.78
CA ASP A 417 7.56 -17.13 9.57
C ASP A 417 8.24 -15.78 9.22
N ALA A 418 7.74 -14.66 9.74
CA ALA A 418 8.23 -13.31 9.42
C ALA A 418 9.10 -12.68 10.53
N GLN A 419 9.54 -13.46 11.54
CA GLN A 419 10.29 -12.91 12.66
C GLN A 419 11.63 -12.25 12.24
N ASP A 420 12.41 -12.91 11.39
CA ASP A 420 13.69 -12.34 10.91
C ASP A 420 13.51 -11.02 10.14
N ILE A 421 12.35 -10.85 9.48
CA ILE A 421 11.97 -9.62 8.77
C ILE A 421 11.71 -8.49 9.79
N LEU A 422 11.01 -8.79 10.89
CA LEU A 422 10.76 -7.84 11.97
C LEU A 422 12.04 -7.45 12.71
N ASP A 423 12.90 -8.42 13.02
CA ASP A 423 14.17 -8.16 13.70
C ASP A 423 15.04 -7.22 12.84
N THR A 424 15.11 -7.46 11.53
CA THR A 424 15.83 -6.59 10.59
C THR A 424 15.21 -5.17 10.50
N LEU A 425 13.88 -5.08 10.53
CA LEU A 425 13.16 -3.80 10.54
C LEU A 425 13.50 -2.97 11.79
N GLU A 426 13.51 -3.61 12.96
CA GLU A 426 13.88 -2.96 14.22
C GLU A 426 15.34 -2.50 14.23
N ASP A 427 16.27 -3.34 13.76
CA ASP A 427 17.68 -2.99 13.61
C ASP A 427 17.88 -1.78 12.69
N ASN A 428 17.22 -1.77 11.52
CA ASN A 428 17.29 -0.67 10.57
C ASN A 428 16.68 0.63 11.14
N ARG A 429 15.57 0.52 11.86
CA ARG A 429 14.93 1.64 12.55
C ARG A 429 15.86 2.25 13.60
N ASN A 430 16.51 1.40 14.40
CA ASN A 430 17.48 1.81 15.41
C ASN A 430 18.74 2.43 14.78
N TRP A 431 19.18 1.91 13.63
CA TRP A 431 20.28 2.51 12.88
C TRP A 431 19.94 3.93 12.42
N TYR A 432 18.79 4.15 11.75
CA TYR A 432 18.37 5.49 11.34
C TYR A 432 18.18 6.43 12.54
N GLN A 433 17.62 5.94 13.64
CA GLN A 433 17.50 6.70 14.89
C GLN A 433 18.86 7.14 15.43
N SER A 434 19.89 6.30 15.34
CA SER A 434 21.26 6.62 15.78
C SER A 434 21.97 7.63 14.87
N MET A 435 21.54 7.75 13.62
CA MET A 435 22.09 8.67 12.63
C MET A 435 21.47 10.07 12.70
N ILE A 436 20.39 10.26 13.46
CA ILE A 436 19.76 11.58 13.63
C ILE A 436 20.78 12.53 14.30
N PRO A 437 21.14 13.66 13.66
CA PRO A 437 22.08 14.61 14.23
C PRO A 437 21.57 15.15 15.57
N GLN A 438 22.38 15.06 16.62
CA GLN A 438 22.06 15.73 17.87
C GLN A 438 22.18 17.24 17.66
N SER A 439 21.15 17.99 18.08
CA SER A 439 21.24 19.45 18.16
C SER A 439 22.49 19.81 18.98
N PRO A 440 23.32 20.78 18.56
CA PRO A 440 24.44 21.21 19.38
C PRO A 440 23.89 21.60 20.75
N SER A 441 24.47 21.03 21.81
CA SER A 441 24.12 21.42 23.18
C SER A 441 24.24 22.94 23.28
N PRO A 442 23.26 23.64 23.87
CA PRO A 442 23.41 25.08 24.09
C PRO A 442 24.74 25.30 24.84
N PRO A 443 25.55 26.30 24.44
CA PRO A 443 26.78 26.57 25.16
C PRO A 443 26.43 26.73 26.65
N PHE A 444 27.17 26.03 27.51
CA PHE A 444 27.07 26.23 28.95
C PHE A 444 27.26 27.72 29.23
N CYS A 445 26.16 28.44 29.51
CA CYS A 445 26.22 29.81 29.99
C CYS A 445 26.82 29.80 31.39
N THR A 446 28.13 29.97 31.48
CA THR A 446 28.74 30.50 32.70
C THR A 446 28.51 32.00 32.73
N GLY A 447 27.68 32.46 33.67
CA GLY A 447 27.71 33.84 34.18
C GLY A 447 26.78 34.85 33.52
N ASP A 448 25.78 35.25 34.30
CA ASP A 448 25.27 36.61 34.52
C ASP A 448 24.86 37.50 33.34
N GLY A 449 23.57 37.85 33.31
CA GLY A 449 23.06 39.01 32.57
C GLY A 449 21.61 38.86 32.11
N GLU A 450 20.70 39.50 32.83
CA GLU A 450 19.32 39.77 32.40
C GLU A 450 19.34 40.57 31.09
N GLU A 451 18.53 40.18 30.09
CA GLU A 451 17.89 41.13 29.18
C GLU A 451 16.74 40.45 28.40
N GLU A 452 15.55 41.04 28.53
CA GLU A 452 14.33 40.70 27.80
C GLU A 452 14.44 41.13 26.32
N GLY A 453 13.88 40.31 25.42
CA GLY A 453 13.75 40.67 24.01
C GLY A 453 12.65 39.85 23.32
N GLU A 454 11.47 40.45 23.17
CA GLU A 454 10.37 39.98 22.34
C GLU A 454 10.79 39.86 20.86
N GLY A 455 10.34 38.79 20.19
CA GLY A 455 10.53 38.60 18.76
C GLY A 455 9.73 37.43 18.21
N GLY A 456 8.44 37.66 17.94
CA GLY A 456 7.53 36.69 17.36
C GLY A 456 7.85 36.34 15.89
N GLY A 457 7.71 35.05 15.57
CA GLY A 457 7.68 34.52 14.21
C GLY A 457 6.69 33.36 14.17
N GLY A 458 5.43 33.66 13.85
CA GLY A 458 4.36 32.66 13.74
C GLY A 458 4.55 31.77 12.51
N GLY A 459 4.97 30.53 12.72
CA GLY A 459 4.72 29.45 11.77
C GLY A 459 3.26 29.04 11.86
N HIS A 460 2.58 28.93 10.71
CA HIS A 460 1.23 28.37 10.63
C HIS A 460 1.25 26.97 11.25
N LYS A 461 0.49 26.79 12.34
CA LYS A 461 0.30 25.50 13.00
C LYS A 461 -0.81 24.75 12.26
N PHE A 462 -0.52 23.55 11.81
CA PHE A 462 -1.53 22.65 11.26
C PHE A 462 -2.34 22.06 12.42
N GLN A 463 -3.64 22.31 12.46
CA GLN A 463 -4.56 21.81 13.48
C GLN A 463 -5.54 20.84 12.82
N PHE A 464 -5.61 19.61 13.33
CA PHE A 464 -6.59 18.63 12.85
C PHE A 464 -8.00 19.04 13.29
N GLU A 465 -8.94 19.15 12.34
CA GLU A 465 -10.36 19.43 12.62
C GLU A 465 -11.10 18.11 12.85
N LEU A 466 -11.72 17.98 14.03
CA LEU A 466 -12.50 16.80 14.43
C LEU A 466 -13.97 17.11 14.14
N THR A 467 -14.56 16.57 13.07
CA THR A 467 -16.01 16.60 12.89
C THR A 467 -16.66 15.65 13.90
N LEU A 468 -17.23 16.25 14.95
CA LEU A 468 -18.03 15.57 15.97
C LEU A 468 -19.45 15.39 15.43
N ASP A 469 -19.84 14.16 15.12
CA ASP A 469 -21.25 13.78 14.99
C ASP A 469 -21.72 13.28 16.36
N ASP A 470 -22.20 14.20 17.20
CA ASP A 470 -22.83 13.88 18.48
C ASP A 470 -24.26 13.37 18.23
N GLY A 471 -24.40 12.05 18.15
CA GLY A 471 -25.69 11.39 18.36
C GLY A 471 -26.16 11.64 19.78
N GLN A 472 -27.17 12.50 19.92
CA GLN A 472 -27.79 12.87 21.20
C GLN A 472 -28.47 11.66 21.86
N ASP A 473 -27.98 11.26 23.03
CA ASP A 473 -28.74 10.48 24.01
C ASP A 473 -29.66 11.44 24.79
N GLU A 474 -30.98 11.28 24.63
CA GLU A 474 -32.00 11.98 25.42
C GLU A 474 -32.08 11.37 26.82
N ASP A 475 -31.44 12.02 27.80
CA ASP A 475 -31.66 11.74 29.23
C ASP A 475 -33.04 12.23 29.68
N GLY A 476 -33.97 11.28 29.87
CA GLY A 476 -35.28 11.48 30.46
C GLY A 476 -35.21 11.75 31.97
N GLN A 477 -35.44 13.01 32.33
CA GLN A 477 -35.58 13.53 33.70
C GLN A 477 -36.84 12.95 34.38
N ILE A 478 -36.71 12.21 35.50
CA ILE A 478 -37.83 11.99 36.44
C ILE A 478 -37.40 12.21 37.89
N VAL A 479 -38.22 13.06 38.53
CA VAL A 479 -38.22 13.69 39.85
C VAL A 479 -38.19 12.71 41.02
N ARG A 480 -37.50 13.08 42.10
CA ARG A 480 -37.61 12.47 43.44
C ARG A 480 -38.78 13.07 44.21
N GLU A 481 -39.68 12.23 44.73
CA GLU A 481 -40.60 12.58 45.82
C GLU A 481 -40.59 11.47 46.89
N GLU A 482 -40.70 11.92 48.14
CA GLU A 482 -40.66 11.15 49.40
C GLU A 482 -41.95 10.32 49.63
N GLY A 483 -41.85 9.23 50.38
CA GLY A 483 -43.03 8.47 50.83
C GLY A 483 -42.72 7.31 51.76
N GLU A 484 -43.29 7.36 52.97
CA GLU A 484 -43.05 6.54 54.16
C GLU A 484 -43.48 5.05 54.12
N ARG A 485 -42.90 4.30 55.09
CA ARG A 485 -43.50 3.27 55.98
C ARG A 485 -43.76 1.82 55.51
N GLY A 486 -43.27 0.89 56.34
CA GLY A 486 -43.79 -0.47 56.57
C GLY A 486 -42.71 -1.55 56.56
N THR A 487 -42.18 -2.01 57.72
CA THR A 487 -42.50 -3.31 58.38
C THR A 487 -42.52 -4.50 57.41
N GLU A 488 -41.80 -5.61 57.56
CA GLU A 488 -41.36 -6.34 58.76
C GLU A 488 -40.52 -7.58 58.30
N VAL A 489 -39.70 -8.13 59.20
CA VAL A 489 -39.27 -9.55 59.34
C VAL A 489 -38.46 -10.17 58.16
N GLY A 490 -37.29 -10.78 58.31
CA GLY A 490 -36.51 -11.17 59.48
C GLY A 490 -35.56 -12.33 59.14
N ARG A 491 -34.49 -12.44 59.95
CA ARG A 491 -33.57 -13.58 60.19
C ARG A 491 -32.27 -13.67 59.37
N SER A 492 -31.21 -13.48 60.16
CA SER A 492 -29.78 -13.78 60.04
C SER A 492 -29.53 -15.29 60.36
N PRO A 493 -28.29 -15.80 60.59
CA PRO A 493 -27.18 -16.09 59.66
C PRO A 493 -26.54 -17.50 59.89
N MET A 494 -25.42 -17.78 59.19
CA MET A 494 -24.36 -18.78 59.46
C MET A 494 -24.68 -20.28 59.26
N ASP A 495 -23.83 -21.00 58.50
CA ASP A 495 -22.94 -22.00 59.09
C ASP A 495 -21.78 -22.40 58.14
N GLN A 496 -20.66 -22.75 58.76
CA GLN A 496 -19.42 -23.27 58.18
C GLN A 496 -19.52 -24.78 57.92
N GLY A 497 -18.72 -25.31 56.99
CA GLY A 497 -18.41 -26.74 56.98
C GLY A 497 -17.98 -27.27 55.63
N GLY A 498 -16.71 -27.65 55.49
CA GLY A 498 -16.20 -28.34 54.30
C GLY A 498 -14.75 -28.76 54.45
N VAL A 499 -14.56 -29.91 55.10
CA VAL A 499 -13.27 -30.56 55.43
C VAL A 499 -12.69 -31.29 54.21
N ASN A 500 -11.37 -31.19 54.06
CA ASN A 500 -10.51 -31.99 53.17
C ASN A 500 -10.47 -33.47 53.58
N MET A 501 -10.43 -34.39 52.60
CA MET A 501 -9.64 -35.61 52.75
C MET A 501 -9.19 -36.18 51.40
N GLU A 502 -7.86 -36.29 51.26
CA GLU A 502 -7.07 -36.94 50.22
C GLU A 502 -7.35 -38.45 50.14
N ILE A 503 -7.08 -39.09 48.98
CA ILE A 503 -6.26 -40.32 48.92
C ILE A 503 -5.48 -40.37 47.58
N HIS A 504 -4.16 -40.57 47.70
CA HIS A 504 -3.15 -40.97 46.70
C HIS A 504 -3.63 -42.11 45.75
N GLY A 505 -3.19 -42.28 44.50
CA GLY A 505 -1.85 -42.13 43.92
C GLY A 505 -1.36 -43.52 43.48
N ALA A 506 -0.99 -43.70 42.20
CA ALA A 506 -0.03 -44.70 41.70
C ALA A 506 0.03 -44.71 40.16
N SER A 507 1.13 -44.17 39.62
CA SER A 507 1.81 -44.71 38.42
C SER A 507 2.48 -46.06 38.79
N PRO A 508 3.16 -46.83 37.91
CA PRO A 508 3.60 -46.49 36.54
C PRO A 508 3.51 -47.62 35.48
N THR A 509 3.66 -47.25 34.21
CA THR A 509 4.74 -47.73 33.33
C THR A 509 4.91 -46.80 32.15
#